data_AF-A0A672IEG9-F1
#
_entry.id   AF-A0A672IEG9-F1
#
_cell.length_a   1.000
_cell.length_b   1.000
_cell.length_c   1.000
_cell.angle_alpha   90.00
_cell.angle_beta   90.00
_cell.angle_gamma   90.00
#
_symmetry.space_group_name_H-M   'P 1'
#
loop_
_entity.id
_entity.type
_entity.pdbx_description
1 polymer ?
#
loop_
_entity_poly.entity_id
_entity_poly.type
_entity_poly.pdbx_seq_one_letter_code
_entity_poly.pdbx_strand_id
1 'polypeptide(L)'
;TAAPGPQLFLSLCLSRLKFPSDLDELRELAETLKFYKQEHYGYVLLLYCSAYLYKQSFAIPGSSLLNMLAGAIFGPWEGLFLACLLTTSGSTFCFLLSRAFGKQYVVHFFPEKVALLQRKAEENRSSLFFFLLFLRFFPMTPNWFLNITCPVLNIPMPIFFSSVFIGLIPYNFICVRTGSILSEISSLDDIFSWGTLAQLLAIALVALLPGALIKRYGHAHLKVDGLDGDGRDQAGRHRKRR
;
A
#
# COMPACT_ATOMS: atom_id res chain seq x y z
N THR A 1 1.31 -36.13 31.56
CA THR A 1 0.39 -35.15 32.19
C THR A 1 -0.04 -34.17 31.12
N ALA A 2 -1.35 -33.96 31.01
CA ALA A 2 -2.07 -33.60 29.78
C ALA A 2 -1.62 -32.28 29.13
N ALA A 3 -1.44 -32.30 27.81
CA ALA A 3 -1.36 -31.09 26.99
C ALA A 3 -2.65 -30.27 27.21
N PRO A 4 -2.56 -28.95 27.41
CA PRO A 4 -3.75 -28.11 27.57
C PRO A 4 -4.63 -28.24 26.33
N GLY A 5 -5.93 -28.46 26.53
CA GLY A 5 -6.88 -28.67 25.43
C GLY A 5 -6.88 -27.51 24.42
N PRO A 6 -7.29 -27.76 23.16
CA PRO A 6 -7.21 -26.79 22.06
C PRO A 6 -7.86 -25.45 22.40
N GLN A 7 -8.93 -25.45 23.20
CA GLN A 7 -9.62 -24.23 23.65
C GLN A 7 -8.79 -23.35 24.60
N LEU A 8 -7.94 -23.93 25.45
CA LEU A 8 -7.09 -23.16 26.38
C LEU A 8 -5.92 -22.50 25.63
N PHE A 9 -5.35 -23.22 24.65
CA PHE A 9 -4.35 -22.67 23.74
C PHE A 9 -4.93 -21.57 22.85
N LEU A 10 -6.17 -21.74 22.38
CA LEU A 10 -6.91 -20.73 21.63
C LEU A 10 -7.20 -19.49 22.47
N SER A 11 -7.57 -19.64 23.75
CA SER A 11 -7.81 -18.50 24.64
C SER A 11 -6.51 -17.73 24.95
N LEU A 12 -5.38 -18.44 25.08
CA LEU A 12 -4.04 -17.84 25.19
C LEU A 12 -3.60 -17.16 23.88
N CYS A 13 -3.89 -17.74 22.71
CA CYS A 13 -3.63 -17.16 21.40
C CYS A 13 -4.53 -15.96 21.07
N LEU A 14 -5.82 -16.00 21.45
CA LEU A 14 -6.75 -14.87 21.35
C LEU A 14 -6.33 -13.71 22.25
N SER A 15 -5.78 -14.03 23.44
CA SER A 15 -5.15 -13.04 24.32
C SER A 15 -3.86 -12.47 23.76
N ARG A 16 -3.25 -13.13 22.76
CA ARG A 16 -2.00 -12.79 22.07
C ARG A 16 -2.21 -12.40 20.61
N LEU A 17 -3.46 -12.24 20.14
CA LEU A 17 -3.82 -11.87 18.76
C LEU A 17 -3.52 -10.38 18.56
N LYS A 18 -2.24 -10.05 18.60
CA LYS A 18 -1.72 -8.76 18.18
C LYS A 18 -1.64 -8.81 16.67
N PHE A 19 -2.02 -7.71 16.03
CA PHE A 19 -1.79 -7.60 14.61
C PHE A 19 -0.29 -7.69 14.35
N PRO A 20 0.15 -8.54 13.40
CA PRO A 20 1.56 -8.67 13.12
C PRO A 20 2.08 -7.30 12.75
N SER A 21 3.11 -6.86 13.44
CA SER A 21 3.82 -5.61 13.17
C SER A 21 5.11 -5.87 12.39
N ASP A 22 5.59 -7.12 12.42
CA ASP A 22 6.78 -7.58 11.71
C ASP A 22 6.51 -8.87 10.89
N LEU A 23 7.44 -9.23 10.02
CA LEU A 23 7.37 -10.42 9.16
C LEU A 23 7.47 -11.72 9.96
N ASP A 24 8.23 -11.72 11.05
CA ASP A 24 8.37 -12.90 11.93
C ASP A 24 7.06 -13.18 12.68
N GLU A 25 6.42 -12.15 13.24
CA GLU A 25 5.09 -12.27 13.87
C GLU A 25 4.03 -12.72 12.86
N LEU A 26 4.10 -12.23 11.62
CA LEU A 26 3.20 -12.65 10.55
C LEU A 26 3.37 -14.14 10.24
N ARG A 27 4.61 -14.63 10.24
CA ARG A 27 4.92 -16.04 9.98
C ARG A 27 4.41 -16.94 11.09
N GLU A 28 4.70 -16.62 12.35
CA GLU A 28 4.23 -17.39 13.51
C GLU A 28 2.69 -17.46 13.54
N LEU A 29 2.03 -16.32 13.26
CA LEU A 29 0.58 -16.25 13.13
C LEU A 29 0.08 -17.11 11.95
N ALA A 30 0.74 -17.07 10.80
CA ALA A 30 0.38 -17.85 9.63
C ALA A 30 0.50 -19.37 9.88
N GLU A 31 1.57 -19.83 10.53
CA GLU A 31 1.78 -21.23 10.88
C GLU A 31 0.70 -21.72 11.85
N THR A 32 0.39 -20.92 12.88
CA THR A 32 -0.67 -21.22 13.85
C THR A 32 -2.04 -21.31 13.17
N LEU A 33 -2.38 -20.35 12.31
CA LEU A 33 -3.66 -20.34 11.59
C LEU A 33 -3.74 -21.48 10.55
N LYS A 34 -2.64 -21.84 9.89
CA LYS A 34 -2.58 -22.99 8.96
C LYS A 34 -2.86 -24.31 9.68
N PHE A 35 -2.28 -24.51 10.86
CA PHE A 35 -2.54 -25.70 11.67
C PHE A 35 -4.02 -25.79 12.05
N TYR A 36 -4.60 -24.68 12.55
CA TYR A 36 -6.01 -24.62 12.92
C TYR A 36 -6.99 -24.70 11.74
N LYS A 37 -6.58 -24.27 10.55
CA LYS A 37 -7.37 -24.38 9.31
C LYS A 37 -7.68 -25.85 8.97
N GLN A 38 -6.81 -26.79 9.33
CA GLN A 38 -7.03 -28.22 9.06
C GLN A 38 -8.26 -28.78 9.80
N GLU A 39 -8.58 -28.23 10.97
CA GLU A 39 -9.69 -28.68 11.81
C GLU A 39 -10.93 -27.77 11.67
N HIS A 40 -10.74 -26.46 11.47
CA HIS A 40 -11.83 -25.47 11.44
C HIS A 40 -11.63 -24.35 10.38
N TYR A 41 -11.64 -24.71 9.09
CA TYR A 41 -11.48 -23.76 7.97
C TYR A 41 -12.41 -22.53 8.05
N GLY A 42 -13.70 -22.74 8.32
CA GLY A 42 -14.70 -21.66 8.33
C GLY A 42 -14.46 -20.61 9.41
N TYR A 43 -14.00 -21.02 10.59
CA TYR A 43 -13.71 -20.12 11.70
C TYR A 43 -12.51 -19.23 11.39
N VAL A 44 -11.42 -19.82 10.87
CA VAL A 44 -10.21 -19.08 10.47
C VAL A 44 -10.52 -18.06 9.38
N LEU A 45 -11.32 -18.45 8.38
CA LEU A 45 -11.76 -17.54 7.32
C LEU A 45 -12.58 -16.37 7.87
N LEU A 46 -13.57 -16.65 8.73
CA LEU A 46 -14.44 -15.62 9.29
C LEU A 46 -13.66 -14.65 10.19
N LEU A 47 -12.78 -15.16 11.04
CA LEU A 47 -11.90 -14.36 11.88
C LEU A 47 -10.99 -13.45 11.05
N TYR A 48 -10.34 -14.00 10.02
CA TYR A 48 -9.49 -13.26 9.10
C TYR A 48 -10.26 -12.16 8.36
N CYS A 49 -11.40 -12.51 7.75
CA CYS A 49 -12.27 -11.56 7.05
C CYS A 49 -12.72 -10.42 7.96
N SER A 50 -13.12 -10.74 9.21
CA SER A 50 -13.59 -9.76 10.17
C SER A 50 -12.48 -8.80 10.60
N ALA A 51 -11.30 -9.32 10.91
CA ALA A 51 -10.13 -8.53 11.27
C ALA A 51 -9.66 -7.63 10.11
N TYR A 52 -9.69 -8.16 8.88
CA TYR A 52 -9.38 -7.40 7.67
C TYR A 52 -10.36 -6.26 7.45
N LEU A 53 -11.65 -6.56 7.43
CA LEU A 53 -12.70 -5.57 7.20
C LEU A 53 -12.66 -4.50 8.28
N TYR A 54 -12.44 -4.86 9.54
CA TYR A 54 -12.25 -3.90 10.62
C TYR A 54 -11.11 -2.93 10.31
N LYS A 55 -9.89 -3.43 10.10
CA LYS A 55 -8.73 -2.58 9.80
C LYS A 55 -8.94 -1.70 8.57
N GLN A 56 -9.45 -2.29 7.49
CA GLN A 56 -9.63 -1.59 6.22
C GLN A 56 -10.74 -0.53 6.31
N SER A 57 -11.84 -0.81 7.03
CA SER A 57 -12.96 0.14 7.20
C SER A 57 -12.56 1.34 8.04
N PHE A 58 -11.76 1.12 9.09
CA PHE A 58 -11.25 2.16 9.97
C PHE A 58 -9.94 2.80 9.49
N ALA A 59 -9.52 2.53 8.24
CA ALA A 59 -8.33 3.14 7.65
C ALA A 59 -7.03 2.92 8.46
N ILE A 60 -6.95 1.82 9.22
CA ILE A 60 -5.79 1.52 10.07
C ILE A 60 -4.63 1.04 9.19
N PRO A 61 -3.43 1.66 9.29
CA PRO A 61 -2.26 1.22 8.53
C PRO A 61 -1.85 -0.21 8.90
N GLY A 62 -1.24 -0.92 7.95
CA GLY A 62 -0.83 -2.32 8.11
C GLY A 62 -1.80 -3.37 7.56
N SER A 63 -2.70 -2.99 6.65
CA SER A 63 -3.51 -3.96 5.87
C SER A 63 -2.67 -4.73 4.83
N SER A 64 -1.49 -4.22 4.46
CA SER A 64 -0.49 -4.91 3.64
C SER A 64 -0.08 -6.27 4.20
N LEU A 65 0.13 -6.33 5.52
CA LEU A 65 0.50 -7.56 6.22
C LEU A 65 -0.65 -8.57 6.21
N LEU A 66 -1.91 -8.11 6.25
CA LEU A 66 -3.05 -9.02 6.10
C LEU A 66 -3.15 -9.60 4.69
N ASN A 67 -2.80 -8.83 3.64
CA ASN A 67 -2.71 -9.37 2.28
C ASN A 67 -1.62 -10.45 2.18
N MET A 68 -0.45 -10.23 2.79
CA MET A 68 0.61 -11.24 2.87
C MET A 68 0.13 -12.48 3.64
N LEU A 69 -0.55 -12.30 4.78
CA LEU A 69 -1.12 -13.38 5.57
C LEU A 69 -2.14 -14.20 4.77
N ALA A 70 -2.94 -13.57 3.91
CA ALA A 70 -3.85 -14.27 2.99
C ALA A 70 -3.08 -15.22 2.07
N GLY A 71 -2.00 -14.74 1.47
CA GLY A 71 -1.14 -15.56 0.62
C GLY A 71 -0.43 -16.68 1.35
N ALA A 72 -0.01 -16.42 2.59
CA ALA A 72 0.57 -17.45 3.44
C ALA A 72 -0.46 -18.57 3.72
N ILE A 73 -1.67 -18.25 4.19
CA ILE A 73 -2.65 -19.23 4.68
C ILE A 73 -3.44 -19.93 3.55
N PHE A 74 -3.84 -19.17 2.53
CA PHE A 74 -4.74 -19.65 1.46
C PHE A 74 -4.01 -19.88 0.13
N GLY A 75 -2.74 -19.51 0.03
CA GLY A 75 -1.97 -19.61 -1.20
C GLY A 75 -2.20 -18.42 -2.16
N PRO A 76 -1.54 -18.43 -3.32
CA PRO A 76 -1.43 -17.24 -4.16
C PRO A 76 -2.73 -16.84 -4.87
N TRP A 77 -3.52 -17.82 -5.34
CA TRP A 77 -4.73 -17.52 -6.14
C TRP A 77 -5.96 -17.28 -5.27
N GLU A 78 -6.24 -18.17 -4.30
CA GLU A 78 -7.34 -18.00 -3.35
C GLU A 78 -7.10 -16.77 -2.45
N GLY A 79 -5.86 -16.60 -1.96
CA GLY A 79 -5.47 -15.44 -1.17
C GLY A 79 -5.62 -14.12 -1.94
N LEU A 80 -5.30 -14.09 -3.24
CA LEU A 80 -5.49 -12.92 -4.08
C LEU A 80 -6.97 -12.58 -4.23
N PHE A 81 -7.79 -13.57 -4.58
CA PHE A 81 -9.22 -13.36 -4.78
C PHE A 81 -9.88 -12.84 -3.49
N LEU A 82 -9.57 -13.49 -2.36
CA LEU A 82 -10.05 -13.10 -1.05
C LEU A 82 -9.56 -11.70 -0.65
N ALA A 83 -8.27 -11.40 -0.85
CA ALA A 83 -7.70 -10.09 -0.57
C ALA A 83 -8.39 -9.01 -1.40
N CYS A 84 -8.56 -9.19 -2.71
CA CYS A 84 -9.26 -8.22 -3.57
C CYS A 84 -10.70 -7.96 -3.12
N LEU A 85 -11.46 -9.00 -2.77
CA LEU A 85 -12.82 -8.86 -2.26
C LEU A 85 -12.87 -8.11 -0.92
N LEU A 86 -11.99 -8.46 0.01
CA LEU A 86 -11.93 -7.84 1.33
C LEU A 86 -11.43 -6.40 1.27
N THR A 87 -10.40 -6.12 0.46
CA THR A 87 -9.91 -4.76 0.21
C THR A 87 -11.04 -3.90 -0.36
N THR A 88 -11.76 -4.40 -1.37
CA THR A 88 -12.82 -3.64 -2.04
C THR A 88 -14.00 -3.39 -1.10
N SER A 89 -14.44 -4.43 -0.39
CA SER A 89 -15.55 -4.33 0.57
C SER A 89 -15.20 -3.41 1.73
N GLY A 90 -14.02 -3.56 2.34
CA GLY A 90 -13.55 -2.72 3.44
C GLY A 90 -13.33 -1.26 3.02
N SER A 91 -12.77 -1.01 1.83
CA SER A 91 -12.65 0.34 1.28
C SER A 91 -14.01 0.97 1.00
N THR A 92 -14.99 0.18 0.61
CA THR A 92 -16.37 0.63 0.42
C THR A 92 -17.03 0.99 1.75
N PHE A 93 -16.82 0.20 2.81
CA PHE A 93 -17.27 0.56 4.15
C PHE A 93 -16.60 1.83 4.67
N CYS A 94 -15.29 1.99 4.46
CA CYS A 94 -14.56 3.21 4.78
C CYS A 94 -15.14 4.43 4.04
N PHE A 95 -15.43 4.28 2.75
CA PHE A 95 -16.08 5.31 1.93
C PHE A 95 -17.45 5.70 2.49
N LEU A 96 -18.28 4.72 2.86
CA LEU A 96 -19.61 4.97 3.42
C LEU A 96 -19.52 5.65 4.79
N LEU A 97 -18.58 5.23 5.64
CA LEU A 97 -18.35 5.83 6.94
C LEU A 97 -17.87 7.28 6.80
N SER A 98 -16.92 7.54 5.90
CA SER A 98 -16.48 8.90 5.59
C SER A 98 -17.61 9.76 4.99
N ARG A 99 -18.45 9.18 4.13
CA ARG A 99 -19.63 9.89 3.58
C ARG A 99 -20.63 10.28 4.66
N ALA A 100 -20.89 9.39 5.63
CA ALA A 100 -21.86 9.61 6.69
C ALA A 100 -21.35 10.61 7.74
N PHE A 101 -20.12 10.43 8.21
CA PHE A 101 -19.56 11.22 9.32
C PHE A 101 -18.55 12.26 8.83
N GLY A 102 -17.54 11.85 8.05
CA GLY A 102 -16.41 12.69 7.67
C GLY A 102 -16.76 13.89 6.77
N LYS A 103 -17.70 13.71 5.84
CA LYS A 103 -18.04 14.73 4.83
C LYS A 103 -18.49 16.06 5.46
N GLN A 104 -19.34 16.02 6.48
CA GLN A 104 -19.87 17.24 7.11
C GLN A 104 -18.77 18.03 7.81
N TYR A 105 -17.88 17.36 8.55
CA TYR A 105 -16.75 18.02 9.20
C TYR A 105 -15.78 18.64 8.20
N VAL A 106 -15.36 17.91 7.17
CA VAL A 106 -14.35 18.41 6.22
C VAL A 106 -14.88 19.60 5.42
N VAL A 107 -16.15 19.57 5.01
CA VAL A 107 -16.80 20.71 4.33
C VAL A 107 -16.89 21.93 5.25
N HIS A 108 -17.11 21.73 6.55
CA HIS A 108 -17.16 22.83 7.52
C HIS A 108 -15.79 23.50 7.72
N PHE A 109 -14.71 22.72 7.83
CA PHE A 109 -13.37 23.26 8.04
C PHE A 109 -12.73 23.86 6.78
N PHE A 110 -13.00 23.30 5.59
CA PHE A 110 -12.36 23.71 4.33
C PHE A 110 -13.33 23.87 3.15
N PRO A 111 -14.36 24.74 3.27
CA PRO A 111 -15.44 24.83 2.28
C PRO A 111 -14.94 25.21 0.88
N GLU A 112 -14.06 26.22 0.77
CA GLU A 112 -13.59 26.71 -0.53
C GLU A 112 -12.74 25.69 -1.30
N LYS A 113 -11.80 25.03 -0.60
CA LYS A 113 -10.94 24.02 -1.22
C LYS A 113 -11.74 22.80 -1.68
N VAL A 114 -12.70 22.36 -0.85
CA VAL A 114 -13.58 21.24 -1.19
C VAL A 114 -14.46 21.59 -2.39
N ALA A 115 -15.04 22.78 -2.43
CA ALA A 115 -15.87 23.24 -3.56
C ALA A 115 -15.06 23.31 -4.87
N LEU A 116 -13.83 23.81 -4.84
CA LEU A 116 -12.94 23.85 -6.01
C LEU A 116 -12.64 22.43 -6.52
N LEU A 117 -12.32 21.50 -5.62
CA LEU A 117 -12.01 20.12 -6.01
C LEU A 117 -13.25 19.37 -6.51
N GLN A 118 -14.42 19.58 -5.89
CA GLN A 118 -15.69 19.04 -6.36
C GLN A 118 -16.02 19.53 -7.78
N ARG A 119 -15.83 20.83 -8.05
CA ARG A 119 -16.03 21.40 -9.38
C ARG A 119 -15.09 20.77 -10.41
N LYS A 120 -13.80 20.65 -10.09
CA LYS A 120 -12.82 19.98 -10.97
C LYS A 120 -13.16 18.51 -11.22
N ALA A 121 -13.66 17.80 -10.20
CA ALA A 121 -14.09 16.42 -10.32
C ALA A 121 -15.31 16.29 -11.25
N GLU A 122 -16.26 17.22 -11.18
CA GLU A 122 -17.43 17.24 -12.07
C GLU A 122 -17.03 17.60 -13.51
N GLU A 123 -16.16 18.60 -13.70
CA GLU A 123 -15.63 18.98 -15.02
C GLU A 123 -14.87 17.81 -15.70
N ASN A 124 -14.24 16.94 -14.91
CA ASN A 124 -13.44 15.80 -15.38
C ASN A 124 -14.11 14.45 -15.10
N ARG A 125 -15.44 14.40 -15.02
CA ARG A 125 -16.17 13.19 -14.60
C ARG A 125 -15.90 11.97 -15.48
N SER A 126 -15.66 12.17 -16.78
CA SER A 126 -15.36 11.10 -17.74
C SER A 126 -13.98 10.46 -17.52
N SER A 127 -13.00 11.22 -17.04
CA SER A 127 -11.63 10.75 -16.78
C SER A 127 -11.40 10.35 -15.32
N LEU A 128 -12.36 10.60 -14.44
CA LEU A 128 -12.25 10.38 -13.00
C LEU A 128 -11.91 8.92 -12.63
N PHE A 129 -12.51 7.96 -13.33
CA PHE A 129 -12.18 6.53 -13.15
C PHE A 129 -10.70 6.24 -13.42
N PHE A 130 -10.18 6.70 -14.57
CA PHE A 130 -8.78 6.51 -14.96
C PHE A 130 -7.82 7.27 -14.04
N PHE A 131 -8.21 8.45 -13.60
CA PHE A 131 -7.44 9.23 -12.62
C PHE A 131 -7.31 8.48 -11.29
N LEU A 132 -8.40 7.94 -10.74
CA LEU A 132 -8.36 7.12 -9.52
C LEU A 132 -7.55 5.83 -9.72
N LEU A 133 -7.67 5.20 -10.90
CA LEU A 133 -6.90 4.01 -11.22
C LEU A 133 -5.41 4.30 -11.23
N PHE A 134 -5.00 5.40 -11.87
CA PHE A 134 -3.62 5.88 -11.88
C PHE A 134 -3.09 6.12 -10.46
N LEU A 135 -3.86 6.83 -9.61
CA LEU A 135 -3.48 7.08 -8.22
C LEU A 135 -3.36 5.81 -7.35
N ARG A 136 -4.02 4.72 -7.74
CA ARG A 136 -3.97 3.43 -7.04
C ARG A 136 -2.84 2.54 -7.55
N PHE A 137 -2.55 2.59 -8.84
CA PHE A 137 -1.40 1.88 -9.43
C PHE A 137 -0.08 2.51 -9.04
N PHE A 138 0.00 3.84 -9.05
CA PHE A 138 1.15 4.58 -8.58
C PHE A 138 0.86 5.05 -7.15
N PRO A 139 1.38 4.39 -6.11
CA PRO A 139 1.03 4.63 -4.70
C PRO A 139 1.63 5.94 -4.17
N MET A 140 1.51 7.03 -4.92
CA MET A 140 1.84 8.39 -4.49
C MET A 140 0.92 8.85 -3.36
N THR A 141 -0.31 8.34 -3.34
CA THR A 141 -1.31 8.67 -2.32
C THR A 141 -1.70 7.41 -1.55
N PRO A 142 -1.72 7.47 -0.20
CA PRO A 142 -2.18 6.34 0.60
C PRO A 142 -3.61 5.94 0.26
N ASN A 143 -3.87 4.64 0.17
CA ASN A 143 -5.20 4.11 -0.18
C ASN A 143 -6.29 4.58 0.80
N TRP A 144 -5.98 4.61 2.10
CA TRP A 144 -6.90 5.10 3.13
C TRP A 144 -7.35 6.54 2.85
N PHE A 145 -6.44 7.39 2.35
CA PHE A 145 -6.71 8.79 2.07
C PHE A 145 -7.73 8.92 0.94
N LEU A 146 -7.54 8.19 -0.16
CA LEU A 146 -8.50 8.16 -1.26
C LEU A 146 -9.88 7.68 -0.80
N ASN A 147 -9.94 6.67 0.07
CA ASN A 147 -11.21 6.14 0.57
C ASN A 147 -11.99 7.16 1.40
N ILE A 148 -11.29 8.02 2.14
CA ILE A 148 -11.89 9.11 2.93
C ILE A 148 -12.23 10.32 2.05
N THR A 149 -11.37 10.70 1.11
CA THR A 149 -11.52 11.92 0.31
C THR A 149 -12.54 11.77 -0.83
N CYS A 150 -12.64 10.61 -1.47
CA CYS A 150 -13.58 10.38 -2.57
C CYS A 150 -15.05 10.77 -2.24
N PRO A 151 -15.63 10.38 -1.09
CA PRO A 151 -17.00 10.78 -0.75
C PRO A 151 -17.12 12.28 -0.43
N VAL A 152 -16.06 12.91 0.07
CA VAL A 152 -16.01 14.38 0.28
C VAL A 152 -16.07 15.11 -1.06
N LEU A 153 -15.43 14.56 -2.10
CA LEU A 153 -15.43 15.10 -3.46
C LEU A 153 -16.66 14.74 -4.30
N ASN A 154 -17.68 14.10 -3.70
CA ASN A 154 -18.88 13.62 -4.40
C ASN A 154 -18.60 12.62 -5.54
N ILE A 155 -17.52 11.85 -5.42
CA ILE A 155 -17.22 10.80 -6.40
C ILE A 155 -18.29 9.71 -6.30
N PRO A 156 -18.89 9.26 -7.43
CA PRO A 156 -19.92 8.23 -7.41
C PRO A 156 -19.34 6.88 -6.99
N MET A 157 -20.09 6.18 -6.14
CA MET A 157 -19.71 4.90 -5.54
C MET A 157 -19.32 3.81 -6.56
N PRO A 158 -19.99 3.64 -7.71
CA PRO A 158 -19.58 2.63 -8.70
C PRO A 158 -18.20 2.88 -9.31
N ILE A 159 -17.84 4.15 -9.54
CA ILE A 159 -16.50 4.53 -10.04
C ILE A 159 -15.45 4.23 -8.97
N PHE A 160 -15.73 4.61 -7.72
CA PHE A 160 -14.87 4.32 -6.60
C PHE A 160 -14.65 2.80 -6.43
N PHE A 161 -15.73 2.01 -6.34
CA PHE A 161 -15.69 0.56 -6.19
C PHE A 161 -14.85 -0.11 -7.30
N SER A 162 -15.14 0.23 -8.55
CA SER A 162 -14.42 -0.34 -9.70
C SER A 162 -12.95 0.07 -9.70
N SER A 163 -12.64 1.31 -9.31
CA SER A 163 -11.25 1.78 -9.22
C SER A 163 -10.46 1.06 -8.12
N VAL A 164 -11.08 0.73 -6.98
CA VAL A 164 -10.48 -0.02 -5.89
C VAL A 164 -10.24 -1.47 -6.34
N PHE A 165 -11.28 -2.09 -6.90
CA PHE A 165 -11.24 -3.49 -7.30
C PHE A 165 -10.15 -3.74 -8.34
N ILE A 166 -10.05 -2.90 -9.37
CA ILE A 166 -9.08 -3.06 -10.46
C ILE A 166 -7.71 -2.47 -10.11
N GLY A 167 -7.69 -1.27 -9.50
CA GLY A 167 -6.46 -0.52 -9.24
C GLY A 167 -5.56 -1.14 -8.18
N LEU A 168 -6.11 -1.95 -7.28
CA LEU A 168 -5.33 -2.59 -6.21
C LEU A 168 -4.97 -4.05 -6.51
N ILE A 169 -5.39 -4.62 -7.64
CA ILE A 169 -5.02 -6.00 -8.01
C ILE A 169 -3.51 -6.19 -8.02
N PRO A 170 -2.69 -5.34 -8.68
CA PRO A 170 -1.25 -5.56 -8.76
C PRO A 170 -0.60 -5.49 -7.37
N TYR A 171 -1.05 -4.54 -6.54
CA TYR A 171 -0.59 -4.39 -5.18
C TYR A 171 -0.92 -5.62 -4.33
N ASN A 172 -2.19 -6.06 -4.36
CA ASN A 172 -2.66 -7.23 -3.64
C ASN A 172 -1.92 -8.49 -4.11
N PHE A 173 -1.67 -8.64 -5.41
CA PHE A 173 -0.91 -9.75 -5.98
C PHE A 173 0.51 -9.80 -5.45
N ILE A 174 1.23 -8.67 -5.44
CA ILE A 174 2.58 -8.61 -4.90
C ILE A 174 2.58 -9.02 -3.43
N CYS A 175 1.71 -8.44 -2.59
CA CYS A 175 1.65 -8.78 -1.17
C CYS A 175 1.31 -10.25 -0.93
N VAL A 176 0.26 -10.77 -1.56
CA VAL A 176 -0.16 -12.16 -1.44
C VAL A 176 0.95 -13.10 -1.90
N ARG A 177 1.60 -12.79 -3.02
CA ARG A 177 2.71 -13.61 -3.54
C ARG A 177 3.89 -13.63 -2.57
N THR A 178 4.29 -12.47 -2.03
CA THR A 178 5.33 -12.37 -1.01
C THR A 178 4.99 -13.21 0.21
N GLY A 179 3.75 -13.17 0.68
CA GLY A 179 3.31 -13.98 1.82
C GLY A 179 3.30 -15.49 1.56
N SER A 180 2.91 -15.90 0.34
CA SER A 180 2.98 -17.30 -0.09
C SER A 180 4.42 -17.81 -0.05
N ILE A 181 5.34 -17.07 -0.66
CA ILE A 181 6.79 -17.40 -0.69
C ILE A 181 7.35 -17.43 0.73
N LEU A 182 7.04 -16.43 1.56
CA LEU A 182 7.51 -16.36 2.95
C LEU A 182 7.09 -17.59 3.77
N SER A 183 5.91 -18.15 3.48
CA SER A 183 5.40 -19.34 4.15
C SER A 183 6.00 -20.67 3.67
N GLU A 184 6.74 -20.66 2.55
CA GLU A 184 7.46 -21.82 1.99
C GLU A 184 8.93 -21.87 2.45
N ILE A 185 9.51 -20.73 2.84
CA ILE A 185 10.89 -20.63 3.35
C ILE A 185 10.92 -21.11 4.81
N SER A 186 10.72 -22.41 5.02
CA SER A 186 10.58 -23.01 6.34
C SER A 186 11.90 -23.48 6.98
N SER A 187 13.03 -23.51 6.28
CA SER A 187 14.34 -23.86 6.87
C SER A 187 15.22 -22.64 7.06
N LEU A 188 15.64 -22.39 8.31
CA LEU A 188 16.66 -21.39 8.66
C LEU A 188 18.01 -21.64 7.97
N ASP A 189 18.23 -22.83 7.42
CA ASP A 189 19.40 -23.17 6.57
C ASP A 189 19.35 -22.53 5.16
N ASP A 190 18.18 -22.08 4.69
CA ASP A 190 18.02 -21.40 3.38
C ASP A 190 18.21 -19.88 3.44
N ILE A 191 18.34 -19.30 4.64
CA ILE A 191 18.67 -17.88 4.81
C ILE A 191 20.08 -17.58 4.26
N PHE A 192 20.97 -18.59 4.28
CA PHE A 192 22.31 -18.54 3.65
C PHE A 192 22.36 -19.15 2.25
N SER A 193 21.21 -19.48 1.64
CA SER A 193 21.17 -19.90 0.25
C SER A 193 21.59 -18.76 -0.68
N TRP A 194 22.43 -19.07 -1.66
CA TRP A 194 22.89 -18.13 -2.70
C TRP A 194 21.72 -17.41 -3.40
N GLY A 195 20.54 -18.02 -3.46
CA GLY A 195 19.33 -17.42 -4.02
C GLY A 195 18.77 -16.26 -3.19
N THR A 196 18.77 -16.40 -1.87
CA THR A 196 18.31 -15.36 -0.92
C THR A 196 19.25 -14.17 -0.92
N LEU A 197 20.56 -14.43 -0.99
CA LEU A 197 21.58 -13.38 -1.12
C LEU A 197 21.43 -12.60 -2.44
N ALA A 198 21.16 -13.31 -3.55
CA ALA A 198 20.92 -12.68 -4.86
C ALA A 198 19.63 -11.85 -4.88
N GLN A 199 18.57 -12.31 -4.21
CA GLN A 199 17.31 -11.55 -4.10
C GLN A 199 17.45 -10.32 -3.22
N LEU A 200 18.14 -10.40 -2.08
CA LEU A 200 18.44 -9.25 -1.22
C LEU A 200 19.30 -8.23 -1.97
N LEU A 201 20.29 -8.69 -2.75
CA LEU A 201 21.10 -7.83 -3.61
C LEU A 201 20.24 -7.16 -4.70
N ALA A 202 19.32 -7.90 -5.32
CA ALA A 202 18.41 -7.36 -6.34
C ALA A 202 17.46 -6.32 -5.76
N ILE A 203 16.88 -6.55 -4.58
CA ILE A 203 16.02 -5.59 -3.89
C ILE A 203 16.83 -4.36 -3.47
N ALA A 204 18.05 -4.53 -2.95
CA ALA A 204 18.93 -3.43 -2.62
C ALA A 204 19.29 -2.59 -3.86
N LEU A 205 19.58 -3.22 -5.00
CA LEU A 205 19.84 -2.56 -6.27
C LEU A 205 18.62 -1.78 -6.76
N VAL A 206 17.44 -2.38 -6.73
CA VAL A 206 16.17 -1.73 -7.13
C VAL A 206 15.84 -0.56 -6.19
N ALA A 207 16.07 -0.71 -4.88
CA ALA A 207 15.91 0.36 -3.90
C ALA A 207 16.95 1.49 -4.07
N LEU A 208 18.13 1.19 -4.66
CA LEU A 208 19.14 2.18 -4.99
C LEU A 208 18.84 2.95 -6.28
N LEU A 209 18.02 2.40 -7.20
CA LEU A 209 17.68 3.05 -8.47
C LEU A 209 17.07 4.45 -8.28
N PRO A 210 16.07 4.67 -7.39
CA PRO A 210 15.55 6.01 -7.12
C PRO A 210 16.64 6.96 -6.64
N GLY A 211 17.47 6.54 -5.68
CA GLY A 211 18.54 7.38 -5.12
C GLY A 211 19.64 7.73 -6.12
N ALA A 212 20.04 6.77 -6.96
CA ALA A 212 21.06 6.97 -7.99
C ALA A 212 20.54 7.81 -9.16
N LEU A 213 19.28 7.65 -9.55
CA LEU A 213 18.63 8.48 -10.58
C LEU A 213 18.46 9.92 -10.09
N ILE A 214 18.00 10.12 -8.85
CA ILE A 214 17.89 11.46 -8.23
C ILE A 214 19.28 12.12 -8.15
N LYS A 215 20.32 11.38 -7.74
CA LYS A 215 21.70 11.89 -7.68
C LYS A 215 22.28 12.22 -9.07
N ARG A 216 21.96 11.42 -10.10
CA ARG A 216 22.36 11.70 -11.50
C ARG A 216 21.62 12.88 -12.11
N TYR A 217 20.34 13.06 -11.84
CA TYR A 217 19.56 14.23 -12.29
C TYR A 217 20.01 15.52 -11.57
N GLY A 218 20.34 15.44 -10.28
CA GLY A 218 20.92 16.57 -9.54
C GLY A 218 22.26 17.04 -10.12
N HIS A 219 23.14 16.12 -10.55
CA HIS A 219 24.44 16.48 -11.13
C HIS A 219 24.38 16.96 -12.60
N ALA A 220 23.32 16.60 -13.34
CA ALA A 220 23.14 17.03 -14.73
C ALA A 220 22.59 18.47 -14.84
N HIS A 221 21.77 18.91 -13.87
CA HIS A 221 21.21 20.27 -13.86
C HIS A 221 22.05 21.31 -13.10
N LEU A 222 23.02 20.91 -12.28
CA LEU A 222 23.93 21.83 -11.56
C LEU A 222 25.17 22.24 -12.37
N LYS A 223 25.33 21.78 -13.63
CA LYS A 223 26.47 22.13 -14.49
C LYS A 223 26.14 23.10 -15.62
N VAL A 224 24.93 23.68 -15.64
CA VAL A 224 24.53 24.72 -16.62
C VAL A 224 24.54 26.14 -16.04
N ASP A 225 24.52 26.31 -14.71
CA ASP A 225 24.57 27.65 -14.07
C ASP A 225 25.98 28.07 -13.58
N GLY A 226 27.03 27.37 -14.03
CA GLY A 226 28.41 27.55 -13.53
C GLY A 226 29.41 28.17 -14.52
N LEU A 227 28.96 28.74 -15.63
CA LEU A 227 29.82 29.45 -16.60
C LEU A 227 29.20 30.78 -17.03
N ASP A 228 28.89 31.64 -16.06
CA ASP A 228 28.81 33.09 -16.28
C ASP A 228 29.42 33.77 -15.04
N GLY A 229 30.74 33.88 -15.04
CA GLY A 229 31.46 34.40 -13.89
C GLY A 229 32.96 34.40 -14.07
N ASP A 230 33.43 35.44 -14.73
CA ASP A 230 34.69 36.14 -14.46
C ASP A 230 35.92 35.85 -15.35
N GLY A 231 36.54 36.95 -15.76
CA GLY A 231 37.92 36.97 -16.26
C GLY A 231 38.12 37.31 -17.73
N ARG A 232 37.85 38.57 -18.13
CA ARG A 232 38.76 39.31 -19.05
C ARG A 232 38.54 40.81 -18.95
N ASP A 233 39.13 41.35 -17.90
CA ASP A 233 39.62 42.71 -17.91
C ASP A 233 40.84 42.81 -18.85
N GLN A 234 41.04 44.01 -19.40
CA GLN A 234 42.20 44.48 -20.18
C GLN A 234 42.36 44.03 -21.65
N ALA A 235 42.00 44.94 -22.56
CA ALA A 235 42.95 45.49 -23.54
C ALA A 235 42.33 46.72 -24.23
N GLY A 236 42.68 47.91 -23.74
CA GLY A 236 42.42 49.13 -24.48
C GLY A 236 43.20 49.15 -25.80
N ARG A 237 42.57 49.57 -26.88
CA ARG A 237 43.18 50.48 -27.87
C ARG A 237 42.20 50.86 -28.98
N HIS A 238 41.99 52.16 -29.06
CA HIS A 238 42.03 52.94 -30.29
C HIS A 238 40.89 52.80 -31.32
N ARG A 239 40.35 54.00 -31.64
CA ARG A 239 39.77 54.42 -32.94
C ARG A 239 38.39 53.81 -33.26
N LYS A 240 37.42 54.54 -33.80
CA LYS A 240 37.44 55.77 -34.60
C LYS A 240 35.98 56.23 -34.80
N ARG A 241 35.79 57.54 -34.62
CA ARG A 241 35.07 58.46 -35.53
C ARG A 241 33.53 58.46 -35.59
N ARG A 242 33.08 59.70 -35.31
CA ARG A 242 31.90 60.44 -35.78
C ARG A 242 30.62 60.23 -35.01
#